data_AF-A0A258SLA3-F1
#
_entry.id   AF-A0A258SLA3-F1
#
_cell.length_a   1.000
_cell.length_b   1.000
_cell.length_c   1.000
_cell.angle_alpha   90.00
_cell.angle_beta   90.00
_cell.angle_gamma   90.00
#
_symmetry.space_group_name_H-M   'P 1'
#
loop_
_entity.id
_entity.type
_entity.pdbx_description
1 polymer ?
#
loop_
_entity_poly.entity_id
_entity_poly.type
_entity_poly.pdbx_seq_one_letter_code
_entity_poly.pdbx_strand_id
1 'polypeptide(L)'
;GTRPVASLNRGFSAPVNLSSNLTSEDLVFLAAHDSDPFNRFDALQGLAFALLKEGARIGTLPDPKALVEAARLLLSDATLDPAFKAQALALPGEAEVARELARNVNPDAVFAARKTLRKAFAEGLGDVFAEAYASLGTPGPYAPDAASAGRRALRNLSLDYLTLPGTPQALARAVAQFEAADNMTDRFAALAVLSQHETPERTQALDAFFRRFENDPLVIDKWLSLQAMIPETGTLERVKRLSLMPFFSMTNPNRVRALIGAFATGNATQFNRADGAGYDFLVEVVLGLDGTNPQVASRMLSAFKTWRQLEAGRAAHAERALRRVAETPGLSEDVADIAMRSLG
;
A
#
# COMPACT_ATOMS: atom_id res chain seq x y z
N GLY A 1 -7.72 -43.73 9.15
CA GLY A 1 -6.75 -42.70 8.75
C GLY A 1 -7.44 -41.35 8.77
N THR A 2 -6.73 -40.29 9.12
CA THR A 2 -7.22 -38.91 9.01
C THR A 2 -7.19 -38.45 7.55
N ARG A 3 -8.07 -37.50 7.18
CA ARG A 3 -8.08 -36.91 5.83
C ARG A 3 -6.81 -36.08 5.63
N PRO A 4 -6.03 -36.27 4.55
CA PRO A 4 -4.86 -35.44 4.27
C PRO A 4 -5.25 -34.04 3.79
N VAL A 5 -4.43 -33.04 4.12
CA VAL A 5 -4.52 -31.68 3.57
C VAL A 5 -3.39 -31.50 2.55
N ALA A 6 -3.73 -31.16 1.31
CA ALA A 6 -2.76 -31.13 0.22
C ALA A 6 -1.98 -29.81 0.18
N SER A 7 -0.65 -29.90 0.24
CA SER A 7 0.28 -28.80 0.00
C SER A 7 0.68 -28.76 -1.48
N LEU A 8 0.06 -27.85 -2.23
CA LEU A 8 0.15 -27.80 -3.70
C LEU A 8 1.14 -26.71 -4.15
N ASN A 9 1.75 -26.89 -5.33
CA ASN A 9 2.67 -25.92 -5.95
C ASN A 9 3.79 -25.37 -5.04
N ARG A 10 4.36 -26.22 -4.17
CA ARG A 10 5.43 -25.86 -3.22
C ARG A 10 6.57 -25.10 -3.87
N GLY A 11 7.08 -24.08 -3.18
CA GLY A 11 8.12 -23.19 -3.70
C GLY A 11 7.75 -22.48 -5.01
N PHE A 12 6.46 -22.33 -5.31
CA PHE A 12 5.96 -21.84 -6.60
C PHE A 12 6.54 -22.61 -7.80
N SER A 13 6.48 -23.95 -7.72
CA SER A 13 7.10 -24.86 -8.69
C SER A 13 6.71 -24.62 -10.17
N ALA A 14 5.54 -24.01 -10.42
CA ALA A 14 5.13 -23.54 -11.73
C ALA A 14 4.34 -22.21 -11.66
N PRO A 15 4.50 -21.30 -12.63
CA PRO A 15 3.77 -20.04 -12.70
C PRO A 15 2.37 -20.22 -13.31
N VAL A 16 1.50 -20.91 -12.58
CA VAL A 16 0.14 -21.27 -13.03
C VAL A 16 -0.93 -20.76 -12.06
N ASN A 17 -2.14 -20.54 -12.59
CA ASN A 17 -3.31 -20.31 -11.76
C ASN A 17 -3.82 -21.64 -11.21
N LEU A 18 -3.75 -21.82 -9.90
CA LEU A 18 -4.21 -23.03 -9.22
C LEU A 18 -5.66 -22.88 -8.76
N SER A 19 -6.49 -23.87 -9.08
CA SER A 19 -7.83 -24.03 -8.51
C SER A 19 -7.87 -25.33 -7.71
N SER A 20 -8.31 -25.26 -6.46
CA SER A 20 -8.42 -26.41 -5.57
C SER A 20 -9.74 -26.39 -4.80
N ASN A 21 -10.03 -27.48 -4.08
CA ASN A 21 -11.18 -27.61 -3.19
C ASN A 21 -10.77 -27.49 -1.70
N LEU A 22 -9.62 -26.87 -1.40
CA LEU A 22 -9.18 -26.63 -0.02
C LEU A 22 -10.18 -25.70 0.67
N THR A 23 -10.63 -26.08 1.86
CA THR A 23 -11.53 -25.25 2.67
C THR A 23 -10.75 -24.20 3.46
N SER A 24 -11.45 -23.26 4.09
CA SER A 24 -10.81 -22.31 5.01
C SER A 24 -10.06 -23.02 6.14
N GLU A 25 -10.63 -24.11 6.68
CA GLU A 25 -9.97 -24.93 7.71
C GLU A 25 -8.68 -25.58 7.19
N ASP A 26 -8.68 -26.06 5.94
CA ASP A 26 -7.47 -26.60 5.29
C ASP A 26 -6.40 -25.51 5.14
N LEU A 27 -6.78 -24.28 4.76
CA LEU A 27 -5.85 -23.16 4.65
C LEU A 27 -5.30 -22.72 6.01
N VAL A 28 -6.11 -22.70 7.07
CA VAL A 28 -5.63 -22.45 8.44
C VAL A 28 -4.61 -23.51 8.86
N PHE A 29 -4.91 -24.78 8.60
CA PHE A 29 -3.98 -25.88 8.87
C PHE A 29 -2.65 -25.71 8.12
N LEU A 30 -2.69 -25.38 6.82
CA LEU A 30 -1.48 -25.15 6.02
C LEU A 30 -0.69 -23.94 6.53
N ALA A 31 -1.35 -22.82 6.81
CA ALA A 31 -0.72 -21.62 7.37
C ALA A 31 0.02 -21.89 8.69
N ALA A 32 -0.49 -22.82 9.51
CA ALA A 32 0.09 -23.18 10.79
C ALA A 32 1.19 -24.25 10.69
N HIS A 33 1.04 -25.23 9.80
CA HIS A 33 1.79 -26.49 9.88
C HIS A 33 2.54 -26.90 8.62
N ASP A 34 2.37 -26.22 7.48
CA ASP A 34 3.08 -26.62 6.27
C ASP A 34 4.60 -26.50 6.47
N SER A 35 5.32 -27.54 6.06
CA SER A 35 6.78 -27.57 6.06
C SER A 35 7.38 -26.59 5.04
N ASP A 36 6.60 -26.19 4.03
CA ASP A 36 7.00 -25.22 3.03
C ASP A 36 6.57 -23.79 3.46
N PRO A 37 7.51 -22.87 3.76
CA PRO A 37 7.18 -21.52 4.20
C PRO A 37 6.40 -20.71 3.17
N PHE A 38 6.64 -20.96 1.87
CA PHE A 38 5.90 -20.28 0.80
C PHE A 38 4.42 -20.67 0.85
N ASN A 39 4.09 -21.94 1.06
CA ASN A 39 2.70 -22.38 1.19
C ASN A 39 2.04 -21.91 2.50
N ARG A 40 2.81 -21.72 3.58
CA ARG A 40 2.28 -21.05 4.78
C ARG A 40 1.87 -19.61 4.48
N PHE A 41 2.71 -18.88 3.74
CA PHE A 41 2.42 -17.53 3.26
C PHE A 41 1.22 -17.53 2.31
N ASP A 42 1.21 -18.40 1.29
CA ASP A 42 0.17 -18.44 0.27
C ASP A 42 -1.20 -18.78 0.85
N ALA A 43 -1.27 -19.68 1.84
CA ALA A 43 -2.51 -19.98 2.55
C ALA A 43 -3.09 -18.75 3.29
N LEU A 44 -2.25 -17.97 3.97
CA LEU A 44 -2.66 -16.70 4.60
C LEU A 44 -3.13 -15.67 3.58
N GLN A 45 -2.38 -15.50 2.49
CA GLN A 45 -2.73 -14.56 1.43
C GLN A 45 -4.03 -14.97 0.73
N GLY A 46 -4.24 -16.26 0.48
CA GLY A 46 -5.48 -16.80 -0.09
C GLY A 46 -6.70 -16.50 0.76
N LEU A 47 -6.61 -16.73 2.08
CA LEU A 47 -7.66 -16.35 3.04
C LEU A 47 -7.93 -14.84 3.01
N ALA A 48 -6.89 -14.01 2.99
CA ALA A 48 -7.03 -12.55 2.92
C ALA A 48 -7.66 -12.07 1.60
N PHE A 49 -7.20 -12.57 0.45
CA PHE A 49 -7.76 -12.24 -0.86
C PHE A 49 -9.23 -12.64 -0.98
N ALA A 50 -9.62 -13.79 -0.44
CA ALA A 50 -11.03 -14.21 -0.43
C ALA A 50 -11.91 -13.19 0.31
N LEU A 51 -11.52 -12.80 1.52
CA LEU A 51 -12.24 -11.82 2.33
C LEU A 51 -12.28 -10.43 1.67
N LEU A 52 -11.15 -9.96 1.13
CA LEU A 52 -11.04 -8.64 0.52
C LEU A 52 -11.82 -8.54 -0.79
N LYS A 53 -11.76 -9.58 -1.65
CA LYS A 53 -12.54 -9.62 -2.90
C LYS A 53 -14.03 -9.62 -2.62
N GLU A 54 -14.47 -10.45 -1.68
CA GLU A 54 -15.89 -10.53 -1.35
C GLU A 54 -16.36 -9.22 -0.69
N GLY A 55 -15.62 -8.72 0.28
CA GLY A 55 -15.93 -7.45 0.94
C GLY A 55 -16.00 -6.26 0.00
N ALA A 56 -15.11 -6.21 -1.01
CA ALA A 56 -15.15 -5.17 -2.04
C ALA A 56 -16.35 -5.30 -3.00
N ARG A 57 -16.88 -6.52 -3.21
CA ARG A 57 -18.04 -6.76 -4.07
C ARG A 57 -19.37 -6.47 -3.38
N ILE A 58 -19.53 -6.94 -2.14
CA ILE A 58 -20.79 -6.86 -1.40
C ILE A 58 -20.86 -5.65 -0.46
N GLY A 59 -19.75 -4.93 -0.28
CA GLY A 59 -19.64 -3.76 0.60
C GLY A 59 -19.55 -4.08 2.09
N THR A 60 -19.53 -5.35 2.48
CA THR A 60 -19.41 -5.82 3.87
C THR A 60 -18.36 -6.91 3.95
N LEU A 61 -17.40 -6.79 4.88
CA LEU A 61 -16.36 -7.80 5.06
C LEU A 61 -16.99 -9.09 5.65
N PRO A 62 -16.72 -10.28 5.07
CA PRO A 62 -17.10 -11.55 5.69
C PRO A 62 -16.35 -11.80 7.01
N ASP A 63 -16.75 -12.82 7.76
CA ASP A 63 -16.13 -13.17 9.06
C ASP A 63 -14.63 -13.51 8.89
N PRO A 64 -13.71 -12.72 9.48
CA PRO A 64 -12.27 -12.91 9.31
C PRO A 64 -11.66 -13.93 10.29
N LYS A 65 -12.44 -14.63 11.12
CA LYS A 65 -11.94 -15.52 12.19
C LYS A 65 -10.86 -16.50 11.74
N ALA A 66 -11.09 -17.22 10.63
CA ALA A 66 -10.14 -18.21 10.13
C ALA A 66 -8.76 -17.56 9.83
N LEU A 67 -8.78 -16.40 9.19
CA LEU A 67 -7.55 -15.67 8.89
C LEU A 67 -6.87 -15.15 10.17
N VAL A 68 -7.64 -14.62 11.13
CA VAL A 68 -7.11 -14.16 12.43
C VAL A 68 -6.49 -15.33 13.22
N GLU A 69 -7.11 -16.50 13.22
CA GLU A 69 -6.59 -17.71 13.85
C GLU A 69 -5.27 -18.15 13.22
N ALA A 70 -5.23 -18.26 11.88
CA ALA A 70 -4.01 -18.61 11.16
C ALA A 70 -2.87 -17.60 11.42
N ALA A 71 -3.19 -16.30 11.42
CA ALA A 71 -2.24 -15.24 11.70
C ALA A 71 -1.72 -15.30 13.15
N ARG A 72 -2.58 -15.62 14.12
CA ARG A 72 -2.19 -15.81 15.53
C ARG A 72 -1.22 -16.96 15.69
N LEU A 73 -1.51 -18.11 15.08
CA LEU A 73 -0.65 -19.29 15.12
C LEU A 73 0.73 -18.99 14.52
N LEU A 74 0.77 -18.33 13.36
CA LEU A 74 2.02 -17.97 12.69
C LEU A 74 2.83 -16.92 13.47
N LEU A 75 2.18 -15.90 14.03
CA LEU A 75 2.86 -14.86 14.81
C LEU A 75 3.45 -15.42 16.11
N SER A 76 2.73 -16.34 16.76
CA SER A 76 3.12 -16.95 18.05
C SER A 76 4.19 -18.05 17.91
N ASP A 77 4.44 -18.55 16.69
CA ASP A 77 5.44 -19.60 16.43
C ASP A 77 6.87 -19.05 16.59
N ALA A 78 7.51 -19.32 17.71
CA ALA A 78 8.87 -18.85 18.02
C ALA A 78 9.96 -19.41 17.10
N THR A 79 9.67 -20.45 16.31
CA THR A 79 10.65 -21.09 15.42
C THR A 79 10.79 -20.35 14.08
N LEU A 80 9.84 -19.48 13.74
CA LEU A 80 9.83 -18.76 12.48
C LEU A 80 10.64 -17.47 12.53
N ASP A 81 11.35 -17.24 11.43
CA ASP A 81 12.11 -16.02 11.21
C ASP A 81 11.19 -14.76 11.20
N PRO A 82 11.59 -13.66 11.87
CA PRO A 82 10.82 -12.42 11.89
C PRO A 82 10.55 -11.82 10.51
N ALA A 83 11.48 -11.91 9.55
CA ALA A 83 11.24 -11.39 8.20
C ALA A 83 10.13 -12.17 7.49
N PHE A 84 10.12 -13.50 7.65
CA PHE A 84 9.04 -14.35 7.15
C PHE A 84 7.70 -13.97 7.77
N LYS A 85 7.63 -13.83 9.10
CA LYS A 85 6.40 -13.39 9.78
C LYS A 85 5.90 -12.04 9.27
N ALA A 86 6.81 -11.08 9.09
CA ALA A 86 6.45 -9.75 8.59
C ALA A 86 5.85 -9.81 7.17
N GLN A 87 6.41 -10.64 6.29
CA GLN A 87 5.88 -10.84 4.94
C GLN A 87 4.52 -11.56 4.96
N ALA A 88 4.39 -12.63 5.74
CA ALA A 88 3.17 -13.44 5.82
C ALA A 88 1.98 -12.69 6.43
N LEU A 89 2.23 -11.79 7.39
CA LEU A 89 1.20 -11.03 8.10
C LEU A 89 0.89 -9.66 7.46
N ALA A 90 1.61 -9.29 6.41
CA ALA A 90 1.27 -8.13 5.59
C ALA A 90 0.04 -8.47 4.74
N LEU A 91 -1.07 -7.78 4.99
CA LEU A 91 -2.30 -7.95 4.22
C LEU A 91 -2.14 -7.42 2.79
N PRO A 92 -2.76 -8.07 1.78
CA PRO A 92 -2.70 -7.64 0.40
C PRO A 92 -2.94 -6.15 0.19
N GLY A 93 -2.18 -5.57 -0.75
CA GLY A 93 -2.31 -4.17 -1.15
C GLY A 93 -3.56 -3.93 -2.00
N GLU A 94 -4.06 -2.69 -2.03
CA GLU A 94 -5.26 -2.33 -2.81
C GLU A 94 -5.10 -2.60 -4.31
N ALA A 95 -3.91 -2.35 -4.87
CA ALA A 95 -3.60 -2.65 -6.26
C ALA A 95 -3.61 -4.16 -6.56
N GLU A 96 -3.23 -4.99 -5.59
CA GLU A 96 -3.25 -6.45 -5.72
C GLU A 96 -4.69 -6.97 -5.69
N VAL A 97 -5.51 -6.46 -4.76
CA VAL A 97 -6.94 -6.78 -4.69
C VAL A 97 -7.67 -6.33 -5.96
N ALA A 98 -7.37 -5.14 -6.47
CA ALA A 98 -7.94 -4.64 -7.72
C ALA A 98 -7.61 -5.55 -8.92
N ARG A 99 -6.35 -5.99 -9.03
CA ARG A 99 -5.90 -6.95 -10.05
C ARG A 99 -6.62 -8.30 -9.92
N GLU A 100 -6.81 -8.78 -8.70
CA GLU A 100 -7.53 -10.03 -8.39
C GLU A 100 -9.05 -9.95 -8.68
N LEU A 101 -9.65 -8.76 -8.56
CA LEU A 101 -11.04 -8.50 -8.97
C LEU A 101 -11.20 -8.46 -10.50
N ALA A 102 -10.16 -7.97 -11.19
CA ALA A 102 -10.00 -7.86 -12.65
C ALA A 102 -11.00 -6.98 -13.42
N ARG A 103 -12.23 -6.82 -12.95
CA ARG A 103 -13.30 -6.04 -13.60
C ARG A 103 -14.25 -5.43 -12.57
N ASN A 104 -14.92 -4.35 -12.97
CA ASN A 104 -15.86 -3.61 -12.12
C ASN A 104 -15.26 -3.22 -10.76
N VAL A 105 -13.99 -2.80 -10.78
CA VAL A 105 -13.23 -2.42 -9.59
C VAL A 105 -13.73 -1.07 -9.10
N ASN A 106 -14.23 -1.04 -7.87
CA ASN A 106 -14.47 0.19 -7.13
C ASN A 106 -13.34 0.41 -6.11
N PRO A 107 -12.42 1.38 -6.34
CA PRO A 107 -11.31 1.67 -5.43
C PRO A 107 -11.74 1.99 -3.99
N ASP A 108 -12.87 2.66 -3.80
CA ASP A 108 -13.37 2.99 -2.46
C ASP A 108 -13.86 1.75 -1.72
N ALA A 109 -14.49 0.81 -2.43
CA ALA A 109 -14.94 -0.46 -1.86
C ALA A 109 -13.75 -1.35 -1.49
N VAL A 110 -12.70 -1.39 -2.33
CA VAL A 110 -11.44 -2.09 -2.03
C VAL A 110 -10.77 -1.49 -0.79
N PHE A 111 -10.66 -0.16 -0.74
CA PHE A 111 -10.10 0.55 0.41
C PHE A 111 -10.90 0.28 1.69
N ALA A 112 -12.23 0.35 1.63
CA ALA A 112 -13.11 0.10 2.77
C ALA A 112 -13.01 -1.35 3.29
N ALA A 113 -13.00 -2.34 2.38
CA ALA A 113 -12.81 -3.74 2.75
C ALA A 113 -11.46 -3.95 3.42
N ARG A 114 -10.38 -3.41 2.84
CA ARG A 114 -9.03 -3.50 3.42
C ARG A 114 -8.92 -2.82 4.77
N LYS A 115 -9.46 -1.61 4.92
CA LYS A 115 -9.50 -0.87 6.19
C LYS A 115 -10.24 -1.67 7.27
N THR A 116 -11.36 -2.31 6.91
CA THR A 116 -12.14 -3.14 7.84
C THR A 116 -11.39 -4.40 8.25
N LEU A 117 -10.75 -5.09 7.31
CA LEU A 117 -9.96 -6.29 7.61
C LEU A 117 -8.75 -5.96 8.50
N ARG A 118 -8.07 -4.85 8.22
CA ARG A 118 -6.96 -4.36 9.04
C ARG A 118 -7.39 -4.08 10.49
N LYS A 119 -8.57 -3.50 10.70
CA LYS A 119 -9.12 -3.29 12.05
C LYS A 119 -9.40 -4.62 12.76
N ALA A 120 -10.02 -5.59 12.08
CA ALA A 120 -10.26 -6.91 12.64
C ALA A 120 -8.95 -7.62 13.03
N PHE A 121 -7.88 -7.44 12.25
CA PHE A 121 -6.53 -7.91 12.59
C PHE A 121 -5.98 -7.25 13.85
N ALA A 122 -6.04 -5.92 13.93
CA ALA A 122 -5.56 -5.18 15.10
C ALA A 122 -6.32 -5.56 16.38
N GLU A 123 -7.63 -5.73 16.30
CA GLU A 123 -8.48 -6.13 17.42
C GLU A 123 -8.21 -7.59 17.82
N GLY A 124 -8.16 -8.50 16.83
CA GLY A 124 -8.02 -9.93 17.04
C GLY A 124 -6.61 -10.39 17.41
N LEU A 125 -5.58 -9.59 17.18
CA LEU A 125 -4.16 -9.93 17.40
C LEU A 125 -3.39 -8.88 18.23
N GLY A 126 -4.09 -7.89 18.81
CA GLY A 126 -3.45 -6.75 19.46
C GLY A 126 -2.52 -7.11 20.62
N ASP A 127 -2.86 -8.17 21.38
CA ASP A 127 -2.03 -8.75 22.44
C ASP A 127 -0.70 -9.30 21.88
N VAL A 128 -0.78 -10.12 20.83
CA VAL A 128 0.41 -10.76 20.24
C VAL A 128 1.26 -9.75 19.47
N PHE A 129 0.65 -8.77 18.81
CA PHE A 129 1.39 -7.66 18.20
C PHE A 129 2.08 -6.78 19.25
N ALA A 130 1.46 -6.55 20.41
CA ALA A 130 2.10 -5.80 21.49
C ALA A 130 3.33 -6.53 22.04
N GLU A 131 3.24 -7.84 22.23
CA GLU A 131 4.37 -8.67 22.65
C GLU A 131 5.48 -8.69 21.58
N ALA A 132 5.13 -8.87 20.31
CA ALA A 132 6.08 -8.83 19.20
C ALA A 132 6.77 -7.45 19.14
N TYR A 133 6.03 -6.36 19.18
CA TYR A 133 6.58 -5.01 19.16
C TYR A 133 7.57 -4.75 20.29
N ALA A 134 7.25 -5.19 21.51
CA ALA A 134 8.09 -5.02 22.69
C ALA A 134 9.37 -5.88 22.63
N SER A 135 9.26 -7.14 22.19
CA SER A 135 10.39 -8.08 22.14
C SER A 135 11.33 -7.85 20.95
N LEU A 136 10.86 -7.16 19.91
CA LEU A 136 11.61 -6.92 18.67
C LEU A 136 12.39 -5.61 18.65
N GLY A 137 12.40 -4.86 19.77
CA GLY A 137 13.39 -3.80 19.96
C GLY A 137 14.79 -4.34 19.66
N THR A 138 15.57 -3.63 18.84
CA THR A 138 16.94 -4.01 18.52
C THR A 138 17.86 -3.24 19.47
N PRO A 139 18.38 -3.85 20.54
CA PRO A 139 19.37 -3.21 21.39
C PRO A 139 20.69 -3.03 20.62
N GLY A 140 21.37 -1.91 20.84
CA GLY A 140 22.65 -1.61 20.21
C GLY A 140 22.53 -0.75 18.94
N PRO A 141 23.68 -0.46 18.28
CA PRO A 141 23.71 0.40 17.10
C PRO A 141 23.01 -0.26 15.90
N TYR A 142 22.48 0.56 15.00
CA TYR A 142 21.93 0.09 13.73
C TYR A 142 22.89 -0.85 12.98
N ALA A 143 22.36 -2.01 12.58
CA ALA A 143 23.04 -2.97 11.71
C ALA A 143 22.18 -3.28 10.46
N PRO A 144 22.76 -3.25 9.24
CA PRO A 144 22.07 -3.53 7.98
C PRO A 144 22.02 -5.03 7.62
N ASP A 145 22.28 -5.93 8.56
CA ASP A 145 22.21 -7.38 8.34
C ASP A 145 20.77 -7.90 8.25
N ALA A 146 20.61 -9.10 7.66
CA ALA A 146 19.31 -9.70 7.40
C ALA A 146 18.48 -9.96 8.67
N ALA A 147 19.12 -10.39 9.76
CA ALA A 147 18.42 -10.69 11.00
C ALA A 147 17.87 -9.41 11.65
N SER A 148 18.70 -8.36 11.72
CA SER A 148 18.29 -7.04 12.20
C SER A 148 17.19 -6.43 11.31
N ALA A 149 17.29 -6.59 9.99
CA ALA A 149 16.27 -6.13 9.06
C ALA A 149 14.92 -6.86 9.25
N GLY A 150 14.93 -8.18 9.42
CA GLY A 150 13.74 -8.98 9.70
C GLY A 150 13.04 -8.57 11.00
N ARG A 151 13.82 -8.34 12.06
CA ARG A 151 13.29 -7.83 13.35
C ARG A 151 12.62 -6.47 13.20
N ARG A 152 13.28 -5.52 12.52
CA ARG A 152 12.69 -4.20 12.23
C ARG A 152 11.42 -4.32 11.39
N ALA A 153 11.41 -5.19 10.38
CA ALA A 153 10.23 -5.40 9.54
C ALA A 153 9.02 -5.85 10.35
N LEU A 154 9.17 -6.87 11.20
CA LEU A 154 8.07 -7.37 12.03
C LEU A 154 7.68 -6.37 13.13
N ARG A 155 8.65 -5.65 13.72
CA ARG A 155 8.37 -4.58 14.69
C ARG A 155 7.55 -3.46 14.07
N ASN A 156 7.92 -3.02 12.87
CA ASN A 156 7.24 -1.93 12.15
C ASN A 156 5.84 -2.34 11.69
N LEU A 157 5.67 -3.60 11.25
CA LEU A 157 4.34 -4.16 10.97
C LEU A 157 3.47 -4.20 12.24
N SER A 158 4.05 -4.61 13.36
CA SER A 158 3.35 -4.65 14.65
C SER A 158 2.93 -3.25 15.08
N LEU A 159 3.81 -2.25 14.93
CA LEU A 159 3.50 -0.85 15.21
C LEU A 159 2.30 -0.38 14.39
N ASP A 160 2.31 -0.64 13.07
CA ASP A 160 1.23 -0.29 12.16
C ASP A 160 -0.13 -0.84 12.61
N TYR A 161 -0.22 -2.13 12.95
CA TYR A 161 -1.46 -2.70 13.49
C TYR A 161 -1.84 -2.13 14.86
N LEU A 162 -0.88 -1.95 15.78
CA LEU A 162 -1.13 -1.42 17.12
C LEU A 162 -1.65 0.03 17.10
N THR A 163 -1.34 0.79 16.05
CA THR A 163 -1.79 2.17 15.88
C THR A 163 -3.15 2.33 15.21
N LEU A 164 -3.65 1.30 14.52
CA LEU A 164 -4.92 1.37 13.78
C LEU A 164 -6.13 1.89 14.59
N PRO A 165 -6.28 1.58 15.90
CA PRO A 165 -7.35 2.16 16.71
C PRO A 165 -7.30 3.69 16.82
N GLY A 166 -6.14 4.31 16.60
CA GLY A 166 -5.96 5.76 16.64
C GLY A 166 -6.13 6.38 18.04
N THR A 167 -6.07 5.58 19.11
CA THR A 167 -6.15 6.09 20.48
C THR A 167 -4.87 6.84 20.84
N PRO A 168 -4.91 7.81 21.78
CA PRO A 168 -3.71 8.53 22.21
C PRO A 168 -2.58 7.61 22.67
N GLN A 169 -2.89 6.54 23.40
CA GLN A 169 -1.91 5.55 23.83
C GLN A 169 -1.27 4.80 22.66
N ALA A 170 -2.06 4.46 21.64
CA ALA A 170 -1.57 3.78 20.45
C ALA A 170 -0.61 4.68 19.67
N LEU A 171 -1.01 5.94 19.42
CA LEU A 171 -0.21 6.92 18.68
C LEU A 171 1.06 7.32 19.44
N ALA A 172 1.02 7.37 20.78
CA ALA A 172 2.20 7.64 21.60
C ALA A 172 3.35 6.64 21.35
N ARG A 173 3.04 5.37 21.03
CA ARG A 173 4.07 4.38 20.65
C ARG A 173 4.77 4.76 19.36
N ALA A 174 4.02 5.20 18.35
CA ALA A 174 4.59 5.63 17.07
C ALA A 174 5.38 6.92 17.20
N VAL A 175 4.90 7.90 17.98
CA VAL A 175 5.67 9.11 18.31
C VAL A 175 7.00 8.75 18.99
N ALA A 176 6.96 7.91 20.03
CA ALA A 176 8.17 7.48 20.73
C ALA A 176 9.17 6.77 19.80
N GLN A 177 8.70 5.91 18.89
CA GLN A 177 9.59 5.29 17.91
C GLN A 177 10.15 6.30 16.91
N PHE A 178 9.34 7.25 16.43
CA PHE A 178 9.79 8.28 15.49
C PHE A 178 10.92 9.15 16.08
N GLU A 179 10.75 9.57 17.34
CA GLU A 179 11.72 10.40 18.05
C GLU A 179 13.01 9.64 18.40
N ALA A 180 12.88 8.42 18.93
CA ALA A 180 14.00 7.62 19.41
C ALA A 180 14.77 6.88 18.31
N ALA A 181 14.15 6.64 17.14
CA ALA A 181 14.79 5.91 16.06
C ALA A 181 16.13 6.54 15.69
N ASP A 182 17.18 5.73 15.55
CA ASP A 182 18.53 6.15 15.14
C ASP A 182 18.78 5.94 13.63
N ASN A 183 17.84 5.29 12.95
CA ASN A 183 17.94 4.88 11.56
C ASN A 183 16.70 5.31 10.74
N MET A 184 16.86 5.38 9.42
CA MET A 184 15.79 5.83 8.51
C MET A 184 14.63 4.83 8.43
N THR A 185 14.87 3.53 8.55
CA THR A 185 13.84 2.49 8.44
C THR A 185 12.79 2.64 9.53
N ASP A 186 13.20 2.70 10.79
CA ASP A 186 12.27 2.77 11.93
C ASP A 186 11.61 4.14 12.03
N ARG A 187 12.36 5.22 11.74
CA ARG A 187 11.82 6.59 11.74
C ARG A 187 10.77 6.77 10.65
N PHE A 188 11.06 6.32 9.42
CA PHE A 188 10.12 6.48 8.32
C PHE A 188 8.91 5.56 8.48
N ALA A 189 9.07 4.35 9.03
CA ALA A 189 7.94 3.48 9.36
C ALA A 189 6.99 4.14 10.37
N ALA A 190 7.54 4.71 11.46
CA ALA A 190 6.75 5.44 12.44
C ALA A 190 6.06 6.68 11.83
N LEU A 191 6.75 7.43 10.98
CA LEU A 191 6.15 8.55 10.25
C LEU A 191 5.00 8.10 9.33
N ALA A 192 5.20 6.99 8.60
CA ALA A 192 4.20 6.45 7.68
C ALA A 192 2.94 5.95 8.39
N VAL A 193 3.10 5.44 9.60
CA VAL A 193 2.01 5.09 10.50
C VAL A 193 1.28 6.35 10.96
N LEU A 194 1.99 7.33 11.52
CA LEU A 194 1.40 8.60 11.99
C LEU A 194 0.66 9.32 10.86
N SER A 195 1.16 9.27 9.63
CA SER A 195 0.54 9.96 8.48
C SER A 195 -0.88 9.47 8.17
N GLN A 196 -1.24 8.26 8.59
CA GLN A 196 -2.60 7.70 8.39
C GLN A 196 -3.64 8.29 9.35
N HIS A 197 -3.22 9.04 10.38
CA HIS A 197 -4.10 9.56 11.41
C HIS A 197 -4.19 11.08 11.35
N GLU A 198 -5.38 11.63 11.14
CA GLU A 198 -5.63 13.08 11.15
C GLU A 198 -5.55 13.66 12.56
N THR A 199 -4.32 13.90 13.01
CA THR A 199 -3.99 14.28 14.39
C THR A 199 -2.89 15.35 14.42
N PRO A 200 -2.74 16.12 15.51
CA PRO A 200 -1.61 17.03 15.68
C PRO A 200 -0.25 16.33 15.58
N GLU A 201 -0.14 15.11 16.09
CA GLU A 201 1.07 14.27 16.08
C GLU A 201 1.53 14.00 14.64
N ARG A 202 0.59 13.75 13.71
CA ARG A 202 0.88 13.62 12.28
C ARG A 202 1.57 14.86 11.73
N THR A 203 0.98 16.03 11.96
CA THR A 203 1.49 17.29 11.42
C THR A 203 2.87 17.59 12.01
N GLN A 204 3.04 17.42 13.32
CA GLN A 204 4.31 17.64 14.00
C GLN A 204 5.41 16.70 13.48
N ALA A 205 5.10 15.41 13.28
CA ALA A 205 6.07 14.44 12.77
C ALA A 205 6.46 14.73 11.31
N LEU A 206 5.50 15.08 10.44
CA LEU A 206 5.77 15.46 9.05
C LEU A 206 6.66 16.71 8.96
N ASP A 207 6.38 17.73 9.77
CA ASP A 207 7.17 18.96 9.83
C ASP A 207 8.57 18.71 10.38
N ALA A 208 8.67 17.94 11.47
CA ALA A 208 9.95 17.58 12.08
C ALA A 208 10.82 16.76 11.12
N PHE A 209 10.22 15.82 10.39
CA PHE A 209 10.93 15.04 9.38
C PHE A 209 11.43 15.93 8.25
N PHE A 210 10.58 16.83 7.72
CA PHE A 210 10.97 17.76 6.68
C PHE A 210 12.15 18.64 7.11
N ARG A 211 12.03 19.36 8.25
CA ARG A 211 13.09 20.25 8.74
C ARG A 211 14.42 19.52 8.97
N ARG A 212 14.35 18.27 9.44
CA ARG A 212 15.55 17.46 9.67
C ARG A 212 16.29 17.08 8.39
N PHE A 213 15.56 16.91 7.29
CA PHE A 213 16.08 16.33 6.05
C PHE A 213 15.91 17.24 4.82
N GLU A 214 15.58 18.51 5.01
CA GLU A 214 15.32 19.46 3.90
C GLU A 214 16.49 19.59 2.91
N ASN A 215 17.71 19.36 3.39
CA ASN A 215 18.93 19.38 2.58
C ASN A 215 19.28 18.02 1.94
N ASP A 216 18.47 16.99 2.14
CA ASP A 216 18.60 15.67 1.48
C ASP A 216 17.48 15.47 0.45
N PRO A 217 17.76 15.69 -0.86
CA PRO A 217 16.73 15.62 -1.89
C PRO A 217 16.01 14.27 -1.95
N LEU A 218 16.72 13.15 -1.76
CA LEU A 218 16.14 11.80 -1.88
C LEU A 218 15.23 11.48 -0.68
N VAL A 219 15.56 12.01 0.49
CA VAL A 219 14.70 11.87 1.68
C VAL A 219 13.44 12.73 1.55
N ILE A 220 13.54 13.94 0.98
CA ILE A 220 12.37 14.76 0.68
C ILE A 220 11.46 14.10 -0.37
N ASP A 221 12.02 13.35 -1.33
CA ASP A 221 11.19 12.58 -2.28
C ASP A 221 10.34 11.53 -1.54
N LYS A 222 10.90 10.82 -0.55
CA LYS A 222 10.13 9.87 0.28
C LYS A 222 9.03 10.57 1.07
N TRP A 223 9.31 11.74 1.62
CA TRP A 223 8.34 12.55 2.35
C TRP A 223 7.19 13.07 1.46
N LEU A 224 7.50 13.46 0.22
CA LEU A 224 6.50 13.82 -0.80
C LEU A 224 5.61 12.62 -1.15
N SER A 225 6.22 11.46 -1.41
CA SER A 225 5.47 10.25 -1.76
C SER A 225 4.56 9.80 -0.64
N LEU A 226 5.02 9.84 0.61
CA LEU A 226 4.20 9.48 1.75
C LEU A 226 2.92 10.31 1.82
N GLN A 227 3.05 11.63 1.67
CA GLN A 227 1.90 12.54 1.71
C GLN A 227 0.96 12.40 0.51
N ALA A 228 1.50 12.12 -0.67
CA ALA A 228 0.73 11.89 -1.89
C ALA A 228 -0.15 10.62 -1.80
N MET A 229 0.28 9.65 -1.00
CA MET A 229 -0.36 8.34 -0.85
C MET A 229 -1.37 8.26 0.30
N ILE A 230 -1.58 9.32 1.08
CA ILE A 230 -2.55 9.31 2.19
C ILE A 230 -3.98 9.21 1.59
N PRO A 231 -4.78 8.18 1.93
CA PRO A 231 -6.09 7.94 1.33
C PRO A 231 -7.19 8.75 2.03
N GLU A 232 -7.12 10.08 1.92
CA GLU A 232 -8.12 11.00 2.47
C GLU A 232 -8.58 12.02 1.41
N THR A 233 -9.79 12.56 1.58
CA THR A 233 -10.43 13.48 0.63
C THR A 233 -9.60 14.73 0.32
N GLY A 234 -8.78 15.19 1.28
CA GLY A 234 -7.93 16.37 1.15
C GLY A 234 -6.60 16.15 0.41
N THR A 235 -6.26 14.92 0.03
CA THR A 235 -4.90 14.64 -0.49
C THR A 235 -4.63 15.26 -1.85
N LEU A 236 -5.60 15.32 -2.77
CA LEU A 236 -5.39 16.00 -4.05
C LEU A 236 -5.00 17.47 -3.86
N GLU A 237 -5.69 18.18 -2.95
CA GLU A 237 -5.38 19.57 -2.64
C GLU A 237 -4.05 19.73 -1.89
N ARG A 238 -3.68 18.75 -1.05
CA ARG A 238 -2.33 18.67 -0.48
C ARG A 238 -1.27 18.53 -1.58
N VAL A 239 -1.47 17.65 -2.55
CA VAL A 239 -0.54 17.41 -3.67
C VAL A 239 -0.37 18.67 -4.49
N LYS A 240 -1.46 19.34 -4.88
CA LYS A 240 -1.42 20.62 -5.60
C LYS A 240 -0.64 21.68 -4.80
N ARG A 241 -0.90 21.81 -3.50
CA ARG A 241 -0.17 22.76 -2.64
C ARG A 241 1.33 22.44 -2.56
N LEU A 242 1.70 21.17 -2.40
CA LEU A 242 3.09 20.75 -2.36
C LEU A 242 3.82 21.00 -3.68
N SER A 243 3.13 20.92 -4.82
CA SER A 243 3.72 21.26 -6.13
C SER A 243 4.04 22.74 -6.34
N LEU A 244 3.55 23.62 -5.45
CA LEU A 244 3.82 25.05 -5.47
C LEU A 244 4.92 25.47 -4.49
N MET A 245 5.46 24.52 -3.71
CA MET A 245 6.47 24.82 -2.70
C MET A 245 7.86 25.02 -3.32
N PRO A 246 8.73 25.88 -2.75
CA PRO A 246 10.05 26.20 -3.33
C PRO A 246 10.98 25.00 -3.55
N PHE A 247 10.83 23.92 -2.77
CA PHE A 247 11.65 22.71 -2.89
C PHE A 247 11.15 21.73 -3.98
N PHE A 248 10.00 22.02 -4.60
CA PHE A 248 9.43 21.25 -5.69
C PHE A 248 9.68 21.97 -7.03
N SER A 249 10.04 21.20 -8.06
CA SER A 249 10.17 21.71 -9.42
C SER A 249 9.63 20.71 -10.43
N MET A 250 8.80 21.19 -11.35
CA MET A 250 8.30 20.40 -12.49
C MET A 250 9.41 19.99 -13.46
N THR A 251 10.54 20.70 -13.49
CA THR A 251 11.69 20.35 -14.34
C THR A 251 12.55 19.24 -13.74
N ASN A 252 12.32 18.86 -12.47
CA ASN A 252 13.02 17.76 -11.81
C ASN A 252 12.16 16.48 -11.89
N PRO A 253 12.56 15.48 -12.71
CA PRO A 253 11.79 14.24 -12.88
C PRO A 253 11.59 13.45 -11.58
N ASN A 254 12.54 13.53 -10.65
CA ASN A 254 12.43 12.83 -9.37
C ASN A 254 11.35 13.46 -8.49
N ARG A 255 11.28 14.79 -8.43
CA ARG A 255 10.22 15.52 -7.69
C ARG A 255 8.84 15.23 -8.28
N VAL A 256 8.70 15.32 -9.61
CA VAL A 256 7.43 14.99 -10.30
C VAL A 256 6.99 13.56 -9.98
N ARG A 257 7.90 12.59 -10.08
CA ARG A 257 7.59 11.19 -9.76
C ARG A 257 7.23 11.01 -8.29
N ALA A 258 8.00 11.63 -7.39
CA ALA A 258 7.85 11.48 -5.95
C ALA A 258 6.53 12.06 -5.43
N LEU A 259 5.99 13.11 -6.05
CA LEU A 259 4.72 13.72 -5.64
C LEU A 259 3.56 13.27 -6.53
N ILE A 260 3.62 13.58 -7.83
CA ILE A 260 2.50 13.40 -8.75
C ILE A 260 2.39 11.94 -9.20
N GLY A 261 3.52 11.30 -9.52
CA GLY A 261 3.55 9.87 -9.83
C GLY A 261 3.08 9.01 -8.66
N ALA A 262 3.56 9.31 -7.44
CA ALA A 262 3.14 8.63 -6.22
C ALA A 262 1.64 8.81 -5.93
N PHE A 263 1.09 10.01 -6.15
CA PHE A 263 -0.36 10.24 -6.07
C PHE A 263 -1.12 9.35 -7.06
N ALA A 264 -0.74 9.38 -8.34
CA ALA A 264 -1.47 8.69 -9.39
C ALA A 264 -1.43 7.16 -9.28
N THR A 265 -0.31 6.62 -8.81
CA THR A 265 -0.09 5.15 -8.75
C THR A 265 -0.30 4.56 -7.37
N GLY A 266 -0.10 5.35 -6.31
CA GLY A 266 -0.12 4.90 -4.92
C GLY A 266 -1.35 5.30 -4.12
N ASN A 267 -2.24 6.14 -4.67
CA ASN A 267 -3.46 6.60 -3.99
C ASN A 267 -4.71 6.31 -4.82
N ALA A 268 -5.14 5.05 -4.85
CA ALA A 268 -6.23 4.62 -5.73
C ALA A 268 -7.55 5.36 -5.48
N THR A 269 -7.86 5.69 -4.23
CA THR A 269 -9.09 6.42 -3.85
C THR A 269 -9.09 7.88 -4.33
N GLN A 270 -7.90 8.51 -4.39
CA GLN A 270 -7.80 9.92 -4.75
C GLN A 270 -7.45 10.15 -6.23
N PHE A 271 -6.69 9.25 -6.85
CA PHE A 271 -6.48 9.29 -8.30
C PHE A 271 -7.78 8.97 -9.03
N ASN A 272 -8.47 7.90 -8.61
CA ASN A 272 -9.73 7.47 -9.22
C ASN A 272 -10.95 8.05 -8.50
N ARG A 273 -10.98 9.34 -8.15
CA ARG A 273 -12.14 9.97 -7.47
C ARG A 273 -13.42 9.95 -8.32
N ALA A 274 -14.59 10.02 -7.66
CA ALA A 274 -15.91 9.84 -8.31
C ALA A 274 -16.29 11.00 -9.22
N ASP A 275 -15.75 12.16 -8.92
CA ASP A 275 -15.85 13.35 -9.75
C ASP A 275 -14.89 13.37 -10.94
N GLY A 276 -13.90 12.46 -10.98
CA GLY A 276 -12.84 12.44 -11.98
C GLY A 276 -11.71 13.46 -11.76
N ALA A 277 -11.71 14.20 -10.65
CA ALA A 277 -10.76 15.30 -10.41
C ALA A 277 -9.29 14.86 -10.36
N GLY A 278 -9.03 13.61 -9.95
CA GLY A 278 -7.67 13.04 -9.97
C GLY A 278 -7.15 12.82 -11.38
N TYR A 279 -8.02 12.44 -12.32
CA TYR A 279 -7.66 12.31 -13.73
C TYR A 279 -7.43 13.67 -14.38
N ASP A 280 -8.31 14.64 -14.13
CA ASP A 280 -8.20 15.99 -14.69
C ASP A 280 -6.88 16.66 -14.26
N PHE A 281 -6.51 16.52 -12.97
CA PHE A 281 -5.22 16.98 -12.46
C PHE A 281 -4.03 16.33 -13.19
N LEU A 282 -4.05 15.01 -13.38
CA LEU A 282 -2.95 14.33 -14.05
C LEU A 282 -2.83 14.74 -15.52
N VAL A 283 -3.96 14.95 -16.21
CA VAL A 283 -3.98 15.45 -17.59
C VAL A 283 -3.35 16.84 -17.69
N GLU A 284 -3.69 17.76 -16.79
CA GLU A 284 -3.07 19.09 -16.75
C GLU A 284 -1.56 19.03 -16.57
N VAL A 285 -1.08 18.14 -15.69
CA VAL A 285 0.35 17.90 -15.50
C VAL A 285 0.99 17.32 -16.75
N VAL A 286 0.39 16.31 -17.37
CA VAL A 286 0.92 15.68 -18.59
C VAL A 286 1.06 16.71 -19.70
N LEU A 287 0.01 17.48 -19.98
CA LEU A 287 0.02 18.49 -21.05
C LEU A 287 1.02 19.62 -20.75
N GLY A 288 1.14 20.04 -19.49
CA GLY A 288 2.13 21.03 -19.08
C GLY A 288 3.58 20.54 -19.18
N LEU A 289 3.81 19.25 -18.96
CA LEU A 289 5.14 18.64 -19.06
C LEU A 289 5.51 18.27 -20.49
N ASP A 290 4.54 17.97 -21.36
CA ASP A 290 4.80 17.40 -22.69
C ASP A 290 5.79 18.21 -23.51
N GLY A 291 5.66 19.54 -23.55
CA GLY A 291 6.57 20.41 -24.31
C GLY A 291 8.00 20.50 -23.74
N THR A 292 8.21 20.17 -22.47
CA THR A 292 9.53 20.31 -21.80
C THR A 292 10.20 18.97 -21.48
N ASN A 293 9.41 17.95 -21.20
CA ASN A 293 9.86 16.61 -20.86
C ASN A 293 8.83 15.54 -21.29
N PRO A 294 8.71 15.26 -22.60
CA PRO A 294 7.82 14.25 -23.17
C PRO A 294 7.89 12.89 -22.47
N GLN A 295 9.10 12.45 -22.10
CA GLN A 295 9.31 11.15 -21.46
C GLN A 295 8.76 11.07 -20.04
N VAL A 296 8.79 12.16 -19.28
CA VAL A 296 8.17 12.19 -17.95
C VAL A 296 6.65 12.25 -18.11
N ALA A 297 6.15 13.08 -19.04
CA ALA A 297 4.74 13.20 -19.33
C ALA A 297 4.12 11.84 -19.75
N SER A 298 4.74 11.14 -20.70
CA SER A 298 4.25 9.83 -21.18
C SER A 298 4.29 8.76 -20.09
N ARG A 299 5.30 8.76 -19.22
CA ARG A 299 5.35 7.85 -18.06
C ARG A 299 4.21 8.10 -17.07
N MET A 300 3.76 9.35 -16.88
CA MET A 300 2.64 9.64 -15.99
C MET A 300 1.33 9.01 -16.49
N LEU A 301 1.14 8.92 -17.82
CA LEU A 301 -0.04 8.25 -18.40
C LEU A 301 -0.12 6.75 -18.07
N SER A 302 0.98 6.12 -17.64
CA SER A 302 0.95 4.71 -17.20
C SER A 302 0.01 4.47 -16.00
N ALA A 303 -0.33 5.51 -15.23
CA ALA A 303 -1.32 5.43 -14.16
C ALA A 303 -2.72 5.04 -14.67
N PHE A 304 -3.02 5.31 -15.95
CA PHE A 304 -4.28 4.90 -16.55
C PHE A 304 -4.31 3.43 -16.96
N LYS A 305 -3.23 2.65 -16.88
CA LYS A 305 -3.14 1.28 -17.44
C LYS A 305 -4.31 0.35 -17.07
N THR A 306 -4.90 0.51 -15.89
CA THR A 306 -6.00 -0.33 -15.39
C THR A 306 -7.38 0.32 -15.48
N TRP A 307 -7.53 1.46 -16.19
CA TRP A 307 -8.78 2.23 -16.20
C TRP A 307 -10.00 1.43 -16.67
N ARG A 308 -9.81 0.49 -17.60
CA ARG A 308 -10.87 -0.41 -18.12
C ARG A 308 -11.37 -1.43 -17.09
N GLN A 309 -10.61 -1.66 -16.03
CA GLN A 309 -11.02 -2.58 -14.97
C GLN A 309 -11.95 -1.90 -13.96
N LEU A 310 -12.02 -0.57 -13.96
CA LEU A 310 -12.84 0.21 -13.03
C LEU A 310 -14.33 0.01 -13.28
N GLU A 311 -15.14 0.33 -12.27
CA GLU A 311 -16.59 0.46 -12.44
C GLU A 311 -16.93 1.57 -13.47
N ALA A 312 -18.12 1.47 -14.07
CA ALA A 312 -18.50 2.21 -15.26
C ALA A 312 -18.35 3.75 -15.15
N GLY A 313 -18.68 4.34 -13.99
CA GLY A 313 -18.55 5.78 -13.77
C GLY A 313 -17.09 6.24 -13.85
N ARG A 314 -16.23 5.65 -13.02
CA ARG A 314 -14.77 5.87 -13.02
C ARG A 314 -14.12 5.61 -14.37
N ALA A 315 -14.53 4.53 -15.04
CA ALA A 315 -14.02 4.20 -16.37
C ALA A 315 -14.36 5.28 -17.40
N ALA A 316 -15.60 5.79 -17.41
CA ALA A 316 -16.01 6.87 -18.30
C ALA A 316 -15.25 8.18 -18.04
N HIS A 317 -15.02 8.53 -16.76
CA HIS A 317 -14.19 9.68 -16.40
C HIS A 317 -12.73 9.54 -16.87
N ALA A 318 -12.15 8.37 -16.69
CA ALA A 318 -10.78 8.09 -17.14
C ALA A 318 -10.66 8.10 -18.67
N GLU A 319 -11.62 7.51 -19.39
CA GLU A 319 -11.66 7.54 -20.85
C GLU A 319 -11.73 8.97 -21.38
N ARG A 320 -12.62 9.79 -20.81
CA ARG A 320 -12.72 11.22 -21.18
C ARG A 320 -11.40 11.96 -20.98
N ALA A 321 -10.71 11.71 -19.87
CA ALA A 321 -9.42 12.32 -19.58
C ALA A 321 -8.35 11.90 -20.60
N LEU A 322 -8.28 10.61 -20.96
CA LEU A 322 -7.39 10.10 -21.98
C LEU A 322 -7.70 10.66 -23.38
N ARG A 323 -8.98 10.76 -23.75
CA ARG A 323 -9.42 11.37 -25.02
C ARG A 323 -8.99 12.84 -25.10
N ARG A 324 -9.18 13.61 -24.02
CA ARG A 324 -8.71 15.00 -23.93
C ARG A 324 -7.21 15.11 -24.21
N VAL A 325 -6.40 14.19 -23.68
CA VAL A 325 -4.96 14.14 -24.01
C VAL A 325 -4.79 13.86 -25.50
N ALA A 326 -5.32 12.75 -26.00
CA ALA A 326 -5.13 12.31 -27.39
C ALA A 326 -5.59 13.32 -28.45
N GLU A 327 -6.61 14.13 -28.14
CA GLU A 327 -7.17 15.15 -29.02
C GLU A 327 -6.44 16.50 -28.93
N THR A 328 -5.46 16.64 -28.03
CA THR A 328 -4.68 17.87 -27.88
C THR A 328 -3.77 18.07 -29.10
N PRO A 329 -3.84 19.21 -29.81
CA PRO A 329 -2.94 19.48 -30.93
C PRO A 329 -1.50 19.70 -30.46
N GLY A 330 -0.53 19.26 -31.26
CA GLY A 330 0.89 19.53 -31.02
C GLY A 330 1.54 18.67 -29.92
N LEU A 331 0.92 17.55 -29.55
CA LEU A 331 1.52 16.58 -28.64
C LEU A 331 2.84 16.02 -29.17
N SER A 332 3.74 15.70 -28.25
CA SER A 332 4.89 14.85 -28.56
C SER A 332 4.46 13.45 -29.01
N GLU A 333 5.32 12.80 -29.80
CA GLU A 333 5.11 11.42 -30.24
C GLU A 333 5.00 10.45 -29.04
N ASP A 334 5.81 10.66 -27.99
CA ASP A 334 5.79 9.85 -26.77
C ASP A 334 4.43 9.89 -26.07
N VAL A 335 3.82 11.07 -25.91
CA VAL A 335 2.54 11.23 -25.22
C VAL A 335 1.38 10.76 -26.11
N ALA A 336 1.42 11.09 -27.41
CA ALA A 336 0.40 10.67 -28.36
C ALA A 336 0.31 9.13 -28.46
N ASP A 337 1.44 8.42 -28.58
CA ASP A 337 1.47 6.96 -28.66
C ASP A 337 0.88 6.31 -27.39
N ILE A 338 1.30 6.73 -26.20
CA ILE A 338 0.78 6.16 -24.95
C ILE A 338 -0.70 6.47 -24.74
N ALA A 339 -1.17 7.67 -25.08
CA ALA A 339 -2.59 8.03 -24.99
C ALA A 339 -3.45 7.16 -25.93
N MET A 340 -3.02 6.99 -27.19
CA MET A 340 -3.72 6.14 -28.16
C MET A 340 -3.73 4.67 -27.74
N ARG A 341 -2.59 4.11 -27.29
CA ARG A 341 -2.52 2.73 -26.79
C ARG A 341 -3.34 2.48 -25.53
N SER A 342 -3.55 3.52 -24.71
CA SER A 342 -4.40 3.42 -23.53
C SER A 342 -5.89 3.40 -23.90
N LEU A 343 -6.27 4.00 -25.04
CA LEU A 343 -7.64 4.05 -25.57
C LEU A 343 -8.01 2.87 -26.49
N GLY A 344 -7.03 2.27 -27.17
CA GLY A 344 -7.14 1.02 -27.96
C GLY A 344 -6.86 -0.25 -27.18
#